data_AF-A0AAW7VL09-F1
#
_entry.id   AF-A0AAW7VL09-F1
#
_cell.length_a   1.000
_cell.length_b   1.000
_cell.length_c   1.000
_cell.angle_alpha   90.00
_cell.angle_beta   90.00
_cell.angle_gamma   90.00
#
_symmetry.space_group_name_H-M   'P 1'
#
loop_
_entity.id
_entity.type
_entity.pdbx_description
1 polymer ?
#
loop_
_entity_poly.entity_id
_entity_poly.type
_entity_poly.pdbx_seq_one_letter_code
_entity_poly.pdbx_strand_id
1 'polypeptide(L)'
;VESDTTSAKTQVNAGGREIVKTKATATGTMLTGGEQIVEGVATETTINDGGIQTVSANGEAVKTTINEGGTLTVNDNGKATDIIQ
;
A
#
# COMPACT_ATOMS: atom_id res chain seq x y z
N VAL A 1 0.48 2.38 -11.87
CA VAL A 1 1.95 2.46 -11.67
C VAL A 1 2.41 1.07 -11.28
N GLU A 2 3.44 0.54 -11.92
CA GLU A 2 4.07 -0.73 -11.49
C GLU A 2 5.47 -0.40 -10.97
N SER A 3 5.77 -0.82 -9.75
CA SER A 3 7.08 -0.64 -9.14
C SER A 3 7.90 -1.90 -9.39
N ASP A 4 8.87 -1.83 -10.31
CA ASP A 4 9.82 -2.93 -10.55
C ASP A 4 11.09 -2.79 -9.69
N THR A 5 11.29 -1.65 -9.03
CA THR A 5 12.46 -1.38 -8.18
C THR A 5 12.05 -0.61 -6.91
N THR A 6 12.12 0.71 -6.91
CA THR A 6 11.72 1.56 -5.78
C THR A 6 10.86 2.69 -6.29
N SER A 7 9.64 2.81 -5.75
CA SER A 7 8.75 3.94 -5.99
C SER A 7 8.65 4.76 -4.71
N ALA A 8 8.84 6.06 -4.81
CA ALA A 8 8.78 6.97 -3.67
C ALA A 8 7.72 8.04 -3.92
N LYS A 9 6.88 8.29 -2.91
CA LYS A 9 5.86 9.35 -2.89
C LYS A 9 4.87 9.25 -4.05
N THR A 10 4.45 8.03 -4.39
CA THR A 10 3.40 7.80 -5.37
C THR A 10 2.07 8.29 -4.82
N GLN A 11 1.33 9.11 -5.58
CA GLN A 11 -0.08 9.37 -5.29
C GLN A 11 -0.96 8.49 -6.18
N VAL A 12 -1.87 7.73 -5.57
CA VAL A 12 -2.83 6.87 -6.27
C VAL A 12 -4.24 7.41 -6.04
N ASN A 13 -4.77 8.07 -7.05
CA ASN A 13 -6.12 8.64 -7.03
C ASN A 13 -7.20 7.58 -7.34
N ALA A 14 -8.46 7.95 -7.15
CA ALA A 14 -9.62 7.14 -7.52
C ALA A 14 -9.50 6.50 -8.92
N GLY A 15 -9.72 5.17 -8.97
CA GLY A 15 -9.57 4.36 -10.19
C GLY A 15 -8.12 4.04 -10.59
N GLY A 16 -7.14 4.65 -9.93
CA GLY A 16 -5.73 4.34 -10.07
C GLY A 16 -5.33 3.11 -9.27
N ARG A 17 -4.29 2.42 -9.75
CA ARG A 17 -3.68 1.29 -9.05
C ARG A 17 -2.16 1.35 -9.06
N GLU A 18 -1.55 1.09 -7.92
CA GLU A 18 -0.13 0.79 -7.76
C GLU A 18 0.06 -0.69 -7.47
N ILE A 19 0.98 -1.35 -8.17
CA ILE A 19 1.38 -2.73 -7.87
C ILE A 19 2.84 -2.72 -7.47
N VAL A 20 3.10 -3.08 -6.22
CA VAL A 20 4.45 -3.21 -5.65
C VAL A 20 4.86 -4.66 -5.82
N LYS A 21 5.61 -4.97 -6.87
CA LYS A 21 5.97 -6.36 -7.20
C LYS A 21 6.93 -6.97 -6.18
N THR A 22 7.04 -8.29 -6.22
CA THR A 22 8.03 -9.02 -5.40
C THR A 22 9.44 -8.43 -5.61
N LYS A 23 10.16 -8.14 -4.50
CA LYS A 23 11.45 -7.42 -4.43
C LYS A 23 11.42 -5.90 -4.68
N ALA A 24 10.27 -5.34 -5.02
CA ALA A 24 10.12 -3.89 -5.08
C ALA A 24 9.82 -3.30 -3.71
N THR A 25 10.15 -2.02 -3.54
CA THR A 25 9.78 -1.25 -2.35
C THR A 25 9.06 0.03 -2.74
N ALA A 26 7.82 0.20 -2.28
CA ALA A 26 7.13 1.48 -2.35
C ALA A 26 7.28 2.21 -1.00
N THR A 27 7.55 3.50 -1.02
CA THR A 27 7.68 4.31 0.19
C THR A 27 6.90 5.62 0.09
N GLY A 28 6.14 5.96 1.13
CA GLY A 28 5.39 7.21 1.17
C GLY A 28 4.22 7.27 0.18
N THR A 29 3.68 6.11 -0.22
CA THR A 29 2.51 6.08 -1.11
C THR A 29 1.31 6.72 -0.41
N MET A 30 0.57 7.56 -1.14
CA MET A 30 -0.67 8.17 -0.67
C MET A 30 -1.84 7.69 -1.52
N LEU A 31 -2.78 6.97 -0.90
CA LEU A 31 -3.99 6.46 -1.53
C LEU A 31 -5.14 7.43 -1.26
N THR A 32 -5.70 8.02 -2.31
CA THR A 32 -6.81 8.98 -2.26
C THR A 32 -7.93 8.49 -3.18
N GLY A 33 -8.56 7.39 -2.78
CA GLY A 33 -9.54 6.64 -3.59
C GLY A 33 -8.96 5.51 -4.46
N GLY A 34 -7.62 5.41 -4.53
CA GLY A 34 -6.92 4.41 -5.35
C GLY A 34 -6.53 3.16 -4.57
N GLU A 35 -6.02 2.15 -5.28
CA GLU A 35 -5.60 0.88 -4.71
C GLU A 35 -4.08 0.67 -4.78
N GLN A 36 -3.47 0.14 -3.73
CA GLN A 36 -2.12 -0.41 -3.76
C GLN A 36 -2.17 -1.91 -3.47
N ILE A 37 -1.64 -2.71 -4.39
CA ILE A 37 -1.44 -4.15 -4.21
C ILE A 37 0.04 -4.38 -3.86
N VAL A 38 0.29 -4.94 -2.68
CA VAL A 38 1.63 -5.15 -2.14
C VAL A 38 2.01 -6.62 -2.22
N GLU A 39 2.88 -6.96 -3.18
CA GLU A 39 3.54 -8.27 -3.28
C GLU A 39 5.00 -8.23 -2.81
N GLY A 40 5.59 -7.03 -2.79
CA GLY A 40 6.91 -6.73 -2.22
C GLY A 40 6.78 -6.04 -0.86
N VAL A 41 7.40 -4.87 -0.72
CA VAL A 41 7.39 -4.11 0.54
C VAL A 41 6.78 -2.73 0.31
N ALA A 42 5.78 -2.34 1.11
CA ALA A 42 5.26 -0.99 1.15
C ALA A 42 5.54 -0.37 2.51
N THR A 43 6.15 0.81 2.53
CA THR A 43 6.47 1.54 3.77
C THR A 43 5.83 2.92 3.78
N GLU A 44 5.43 3.40 4.96
CA GLU A 44 4.92 4.76 5.15
C GLU A 44 3.72 5.07 4.24
N THR A 45 2.88 4.06 3.99
CA THR A 45 1.68 4.24 3.15
C THR A 45 0.61 4.98 3.95
N THR A 46 0.05 6.04 3.35
CA THR A 46 -1.10 6.76 3.91
C THR A 46 -2.34 6.42 3.11
N ILE A 47 -3.34 5.83 3.76
CA ILE A 47 -4.61 5.43 3.17
C ILE A 47 -5.68 6.43 3.59
N ASN A 48 -6.15 7.26 2.65
CA ASN A 48 -7.23 8.21 2.89
C ASN A 48 -8.57 7.63 2.44
N ASP A 49 -9.64 8.41 2.57
CA ASP A 49 -10.99 8.04 2.17
C ASP A 49 -11.06 7.39 0.78
N GLY A 50 -11.69 6.22 0.73
CA GLY A 50 -11.81 5.36 -0.45
C GLY A 50 -10.51 4.69 -0.91
N GLY A 51 -9.37 4.96 -0.27
CA GLY A 51 -8.09 4.32 -0.55
C GLY A 51 -8.04 2.90 0.01
N ILE A 52 -7.38 2.00 -0.72
CA ILE A 52 -7.28 0.58 -0.35
C ILE A 52 -5.85 0.08 -0.50
N GLN A 53 -5.24 -0.39 0.59
CA GLN A 53 -4.00 -1.17 0.52
C GLN A 53 -4.34 -2.65 0.71
N THR A 54 -3.95 -3.48 -0.25
CA THR A 54 -4.09 -4.94 -0.20
C THR A 54 -2.72 -5.57 -0.11
N VAL A 55 -2.42 -6.21 1.03
CA VAL A 55 -1.15 -6.92 1.26
C VAL A 55 -1.34 -8.39 0.88
N SER A 56 -0.65 -8.82 -0.18
CA SER A 56 -0.66 -10.20 -0.66
C SER A 56 0.15 -11.12 0.25
N ALA A 57 0.05 -12.44 0.06
CA ALA A 57 0.69 -13.45 0.90
C ALA A 57 2.22 -13.30 1.04
N ASN A 58 2.89 -12.72 0.04
CA ASN A 58 4.33 -12.45 0.06
C ASN A 58 4.67 -10.98 0.37
N GLY A 59 3.64 -10.16 0.58
CA GLY A 59 3.75 -8.72 0.78
C GLY A 59 3.96 -8.36 2.25
N GLU A 60 4.64 -7.22 2.44
CA GLU A 60 4.83 -6.62 3.75
C GLU A 60 4.50 -5.12 3.71
N ALA A 61 3.53 -4.71 4.52
CA ALA A 61 3.21 -3.31 4.77
C ALA A 61 3.75 -2.87 6.14
N VAL A 62 4.49 -1.78 6.17
CA VAL A 62 5.15 -1.27 7.37
C VAL A 62 4.82 0.22 7.55
N LYS A 63 4.45 0.62 8.77
CA LYS A 63 4.10 2.01 9.08
C LYS A 63 2.96 2.54 8.18
N THR A 64 1.91 1.75 8.02
CA THR A 64 0.73 2.22 7.29
C THR A 64 -0.13 3.08 8.22
N THR A 65 -0.48 4.28 7.76
CA THR A 65 -1.46 5.17 8.41
C THR A 65 -2.78 5.07 7.66
N ILE A 66 -3.85 4.72 8.36
CA ILE A 66 -5.20 4.56 7.82
C ILE A 66 -6.06 5.71 8.36
N ASN A 67 -6.41 6.66 7.52
CA ASN A 67 -7.34 7.74 7.87
C ASN A 67 -8.80 7.28 7.68
N GLU A 68 -9.74 8.11 8.12
CA GLU A 68 -11.18 7.86 7.99
C GLU A 68 -11.56 7.51 6.53
N GLY A 69 -12.31 6.41 6.38
CA GLY A 69 -12.71 5.86 5.08
C GLY A 69 -11.64 5.05 4.33
N GLY A 70 -10.41 4.98 4.83
CA GLY A 70 -9.35 4.13 4.28
C GLY A 70 -9.48 2.67 4.71
N THR A 71 -8.99 1.76 3.87
CA THR A 71 -9.01 0.30 4.15
C THR A 71 -7.64 -0.33 3.95
N LEU A 72 -7.20 -1.10 4.95
CA LEU A 72 -6.08 -2.02 4.84
C LEU A 72 -6.60 -3.45 4.88
N THR A 73 -6.33 -4.23 3.84
CA THR A 73 -6.63 -5.67 3.77
C THR A 73 -5.31 -6.45 3.77
N VAL A 74 -5.19 -7.44 4.64
CA VAL A 74 -4.01 -8.32 4.72
C VAL A 74 -4.45 -9.75 4.46
N ASN A 75 -3.98 -10.33 3.35
CA ASN A 75 -4.28 -11.71 2.98
C ASN A 75 -3.45 -12.70 3.79
N ASP A 76 -3.83 -13.99 3.76
CA ASP A 76 -3.12 -15.06 4.45
C ASP A 76 -1.61 -15.03 4.18
N ASN A 77 -0.81 -15.03 5.25
CA ASN A 77 0.65 -14.88 5.27
C ASN A 77 1.22 -13.50 4.91
N GLY A 78 0.38 -12.55 4.46
CA GLY A 78 0.75 -11.15 4.35
C GLY A 78 1.08 -10.55 5.72
N LYS A 79 1.99 -9.57 5.76
CA LYS A 79 2.42 -8.94 7.00
C LYS A 79 2.08 -7.46 7.02
N ALA A 80 1.50 -7.01 8.12
CA ALA A 80 1.25 -5.61 8.39
C ALA A 80 1.78 -5.28 9.79
N THR A 81 2.74 -4.38 9.87
CA THR A 81 3.39 -3.97 11.12
C THR A 81 3.35 -2.45 11.27
N ASP A 82 3.34 -1.98 12.52
CA ASP A 82 3.27 -0.55 12.86
C ASP A 82 2.07 0.18 12.22
N ILE A 83 0.90 -0.44 12.26
CA ILE A 83 -0.33 0.13 11.70
C ILE A 83 -0.92 1.17 12.65
N ILE A 84 -1.20 2.35 12.11
CA ILE A 84 -1.88 3.45 12.79
C ILE A 84 -3.22 3.67 12.11
N GLN A 85 -4.29 3.80 12.90
CA GLN A 85 -5.65 4.10 12.44
C GLN A 85 -6.22 5.24 13.27
#